data_AF-A0A3B8PRR2-F1
#
_entry.id   AF-A0A3B8PRR2-F1
#
_cell.length_a   1.000
_cell.length_b   1.000
_cell.length_c   1.000
_cell.angle_alpha   90.00
_cell.angle_beta   90.00
_cell.angle_gamma   90.00
#
_symmetry.space_group_name_H-M   'P 1'
#
loop_
_entity.id
_entity.type
_entity.pdbx_description
1 polymer ?
#
loop_
_entity_poly.entity_id
_entity_poly.type
_entity_poly.pdbx_seq_one_letter_code
_entity_poly.pdbx_strand_id
1 'polypeptide(L)'
;MGIHNREYLRDDFPPSGSFGGSLGGSGGGPGGPISAVKALVILNVAVFLVTWLVPFLGSQLELPATFSVARKGAVIYSPESPESLSGVEVFEGGYVVPLQSGRDELPWSKDKFPGATERFEELRRDDLDNWVSAEAVVADGGGRFLVTGMIRRSDIGTIWWQFPWRLITYGFCHDRSSLFHLAFNMICLWMFGRLIEGIYGRREFLWIYLLGVLLSGVCHLAWQLASGGDATPMVGASGGVMAVMVLSAIHFPKMKVLLFMIIPVELGILIVGLVAMDVLRATGVFGGDTHIAYMAHLGGAAFGFVYFRSGVRLSTRWESQFGQFRLWRRRVARPSVRVYQPPVDGFDDQVDAILEKISREGEASLTDRERELLMEA
;
A
#
# COMPACT_ATOMS: atom_id res chain seq x y z
N MET A 1 -6.51 13.35 -32.61
CA MET A 1 -5.25 12.65 -32.92
C MET A 1 -5.42 11.19 -32.52
N GLY A 2 -5.31 10.29 -33.51
CA GLY A 2 -5.98 8.99 -33.54
C GLY A 2 -5.49 7.94 -32.55
N ILE A 3 -6.44 7.09 -32.13
CA ILE A 3 -6.32 5.99 -31.17
C ILE A 3 -5.68 4.73 -31.81
N HIS A 4 -5.18 4.81 -33.05
CA HIS A 4 -4.82 3.62 -33.83
C HIS A 4 -3.33 3.28 -34.00
N ASN A 5 -2.39 4.07 -33.48
CA ASN A 5 -0.95 3.77 -33.64
C ASN A 5 -0.25 3.49 -32.31
N ARG A 6 -0.56 2.37 -31.68
CA ARG A 6 0.26 1.81 -30.59
C ARG A 6 0.73 0.42 -31.00
N GLU A 7 1.84 0.38 -31.74
CA GLU A 7 2.50 -0.83 -32.25
C GLU A 7 2.98 -1.82 -31.16
N TYR A 8 3.02 -1.40 -29.90
CA TYR A 8 3.46 -2.23 -28.77
C TYR A 8 2.36 -3.14 -28.17
N LEU A 9 1.17 -3.21 -28.79
CA LEU A 9 0.07 -4.07 -28.34
C LEU A 9 -0.13 -5.31 -29.23
N ARG A 10 0.70 -5.54 -30.25
CA ARG A 10 0.44 -6.57 -31.27
C ARG A 10 0.99 -7.97 -30.96
N ASP A 11 1.92 -8.13 -30.02
CA ASP A 11 2.66 -9.40 -29.95
C ASP A 11 2.34 -10.33 -28.75
N ASP A 12 1.42 -9.99 -27.83
CA ASP A 12 1.22 -10.81 -26.61
C ASP A 12 -0.25 -11.19 -26.28
N PHE A 13 -1.20 -11.10 -27.21
CA PHE A 13 -2.56 -11.63 -26.98
C PHE A 13 -2.79 -12.93 -27.78
N PRO A 14 -3.06 -14.08 -27.13
CA PRO A 14 -3.59 -15.23 -27.85
C PRO A 14 -5.01 -14.87 -28.37
N PRO A 15 -5.39 -15.39 -29.55
CA PRO A 15 -6.65 -15.03 -30.18
C PRO A 15 -7.84 -15.51 -29.33
N SER A 16 -8.88 -14.68 -29.37
CA SER A 16 -10.20 -14.84 -28.76
C SER A 16 -10.73 -16.28 -28.65
N GLY A 17 -11.15 -16.69 -27.45
CA GLY A 17 -11.99 -17.87 -27.27
C GLY A 17 -12.25 -18.24 -25.81
N SER A 18 -13.53 -18.24 -25.42
CA SER A 18 -14.10 -18.91 -24.24
C SER A 18 -13.80 -18.34 -22.85
N PHE A 19 -14.78 -17.60 -22.31
CA PHE A 19 -15.04 -17.55 -20.87
C PHE A 19 -15.60 -18.92 -20.43
N GLY A 20 -14.71 -19.90 -20.28
CA GLY A 20 -14.99 -21.20 -19.67
C GLY A 20 -14.11 -21.34 -18.44
N GLY A 21 -14.71 -21.36 -17.26
CA GLY A 21 -14.00 -21.56 -16.00
C GLY A 21 -13.31 -22.92 -15.98
N SER A 22 -11.98 -22.93 -16.04
CA SER A 22 -11.16 -24.03 -15.54
C SER A 22 -10.68 -23.70 -14.13
N LEU A 23 -11.38 -24.25 -13.15
CA LEU A 23 -10.80 -24.58 -11.85
C LEU A 23 -9.84 -25.75 -12.09
N GLY A 24 -8.55 -25.48 -12.25
CA GLY A 24 -7.54 -26.53 -12.36
C GLY A 24 -6.42 -26.18 -13.34
N GLY A 25 -5.30 -25.73 -12.81
CA GLY A 25 -4.13 -25.37 -13.60
C GLY A 25 -3.02 -24.76 -12.76
N SER A 26 -2.61 -25.45 -11.70
CA SER A 26 -1.35 -25.19 -11.00
C SER A 26 -0.17 -25.57 -11.92
N GLY A 27 0.08 -24.76 -12.95
CA GLY A 27 1.32 -24.79 -13.73
C GLY A 27 2.39 -23.95 -13.04
N GLY A 28 2.64 -24.22 -11.75
CA GLY A 28 3.68 -23.56 -10.97
C GLY A 28 4.95 -24.41 -10.96
N GLY A 29 5.85 -24.17 -11.91
CA GLY A 29 7.24 -24.55 -11.69
C GLY A 29 7.78 -23.83 -10.44
N PRO A 30 8.62 -24.48 -9.62
CA PRO A 30 9.16 -23.87 -8.41
C PRO A 30 10.21 -22.83 -8.82
N GLY A 31 9.85 -21.54 -8.87
CA GLY A 31 10.83 -20.47 -9.07
C GLY A 31 10.34 -19.16 -9.68
N GLY A 32 9.10 -19.07 -10.15
CA GLY A 32 8.55 -17.79 -10.65
C GLY A 32 8.42 -16.76 -9.51
N PRO A 33 8.86 -15.51 -9.69
CA PRO A 33 8.80 -14.52 -8.63
C PRO A 33 7.35 -14.09 -8.38
N ILE A 34 6.94 -14.03 -7.10
CA ILE A 34 5.55 -13.80 -6.67
C ILE A 34 4.96 -12.54 -7.33
N SER A 35 3.68 -12.60 -7.72
CA SER A 35 2.89 -11.46 -8.19
C SER A 35 2.82 -10.38 -7.09
N ALA A 36 2.97 -9.11 -7.46
CA ALA A 36 2.87 -8.01 -6.50
C ALA A 36 1.49 -7.94 -5.86
N VAL A 37 0.43 -8.23 -6.61
CA VAL A 37 -0.94 -8.28 -6.08
C VAL A 37 -1.04 -9.31 -4.96
N LYS A 38 -0.55 -10.54 -5.19
CA LYS A 38 -0.54 -11.59 -4.17
C LYS A 38 0.24 -11.16 -2.93
N ALA A 39 1.43 -10.59 -3.13
CA ALA A 39 2.26 -10.12 -2.03
C ALA A 39 1.58 -9.03 -1.20
N LEU A 40 0.94 -8.05 -1.86
CA LEU A 40 0.22 -6.97 -1.17
C LEU A 40 -1.01 -7.49 -0.41
N VAL A 41 -1.79 -8.40 -1.00
CA VAL A 41 -2.94 -9.00 -0.30
C VAL A 41 -2.47 -9.76 0.95
N ILE A 42 -1.44 -10.60 0.82
CA ILE A 42 -0.87 -11.33 1.97
C ILE A 42 -0.37 -10.35 3.03
N LEU A 43 0.35 -9.29 2.63
CA LEU A 43 0.87 -8.29 3.55
C LEU A 43 -0.24 -7.58 4.32
N ASN A 44 -1.30 -7.11 3.66
CA ASN A 44 -2.42 -6.43 4.31
C ASN A 44 -3.15 -7.35 5.30
N VAL A 45 -3.40 -8.60 4.91
CA VAL A 45 -4.04 -9.59 5.79
C VAL A 45 -3.12 -9.94 6.98
N ALA A 46 -1.83 -10.13 6.75
CA ALA A 46 -0.87 -10.42 7.81
C ALA A 46 -0.75 -9.26 8.81
N VAL A 47 -0.65 -8.01 8.32
CA VAL A 47 -0.64 -6.82 9.18
C VAL A 47 -1.93 -6.78 10.00
N PHE A 48 -3.10 -6.95 9.38
CA PHE A 48 -4.37 -6.98 10.10
C PHE A 48 -4.38 -8.04 11.21
N LEU A 49 -4.01 -9.29 10.89
CA LEU A 49 -3.99 -10.37 11.88
C LEU A 49 -3.03 -10.09 13.04
N VAL A 50 -1.83 -9.57 12.77
CA VAL A 50 -0.87 -9.20 13.83
C VAL A 50 -1.44 -8.09 14.71
N THR A 51 -2.01 -7.04 14.11
CA THR A 51 -2.62 -5.94 14.88
C THR A 51 -3.86 -6.34 15.67
N TRP A 52 -4.59 -7.35 15.18
CA TRP A 52 -5.80 -7.84 15.83
C TRP A 52 -5.48 -8.80 16.97
N LEU A 53 -4.51 -9.70 16.79
CA LEU A 53 -4.09 -10.70 17.79
C LEU A 53 -3.20 -10.11 18.90
N VAL A 54 -2.54 -8.98 18.66
CA VAL A 54 -1.70 -8.31 19.64
C VAL A 54 -2.25 -6.90 19.90
N PRO A 55 -3.22 -6.75 20.82
CA PRO A 55 -3.89 -5.47 21.09
C PRO A 55 -2.92 -4.33 21.41
N PHE A 56 -1.80 -4.63 22.09
CA PHE A 56 -0.72 -3.68 22.35
C PHE A 56 -0.10 -3.12 21.06
N LEU A 57 0.13 -3.95 20.04
CA LEU A 57 0.64 -3.49 18.74
C LEU A 57 -0.44 -2.72 17.99
N GLY A 58 -1.70 -3.13 18.08
CA GLY A 58 -2.85 -2.40 17.55
C GLY A 58 -2.95 -0.99 18.12
N SER A 59 -2.88 -0.83 19.44
CA SER A 59 -2.92 0.48 20.09
C SER A 59 -1.74 1.37 19.70
N GLN A 60 -0.54 0.81 19.54
CA GLN A 60 0.65 1.54 19.07
C GLN A 60 0.55 2.01 17.61
N LEU A 61 -0.24 1.31 16.78
CA LEU A 61 -0.52 1.67 15.39
C LEU A 61 -1.73 2.60 15.24
N GLU A 62 -2.64 2.60 16.21
CA GLU A 62 -3.78 3.51 16.35
C GLU A 62 -3.38 4.87 16.98
N LEU A 63 -2.17 4.98 17.56
CA LEU A 63 -1.66 6.25 18.08
C LEU A 63 -1.69 7.32 16.98
N PRO A 64 -2.16 8.55 17.29
CA PRO A 64 -2.21 9.64 16.32
C PRO A 64 -0.86 9.80 15.62
N ALA A 65 -0.92 10.17 14.34
CA ALA A 65 0.14 10.06 13.34
C ALA A 65 1.44 10.83 13.65
N THR A 66 1.54 11.45 14.81
CA THR A 66 2.45 12.52 15.12
C THR A 66 2.74 12.54 16.61
N PHE A 67 4.00 12.76 16.99
CA PHE A 67 4.25 13.29 18.31
C PHE A 67 3.50 14.61 18.44
N SER A 68 2.66 14.66 19.47
CA SER A 68 2.04 15.87 19.90
C SER A 68 3.13 16.68 20.57
N VAL A 69 3.45 17.84 20.03
CA VAL A 69 4.42 18.75 20.66
C VAL A 69 3.62 19.75 21.44
N ALA A 70 3.92 19.88 22.73
CA ALA A 70 3.29 20.90 23.53
C ALA A 70 3.68 22.27 22.96
N ARG A 71 2.69 23.15 22.78
CA ARG A 71 2.96 24.55 22.47
C ARG A 71 3.74 25.17 23.61
N LYS A 72 4.50 26.23 23.32
CA LYS A 72 5.24 26.97 24.33
C LYS A 72 4.28 27.45 25.44
N GLY A 73 4.59 27.14 26.70
CA GLY A 73 3.74 27.48 27.85
C GLY A 73 2.59 26.49 28.11
N ALA A 74 2.55 25.36 27.40
CA ALA A 74 1.58 24.29 27.69
C ALA A 74 1.82 23.71 29.08
N VAL A 75 0.73 23.43 29.79
CA VAL A 75 0.77 22.92 31.17
C VAL A 75 0.12 21.53 31.22
N ILE A 76 0.84 20.58 31.81
CA ILE A 76 0.32 19.24 32.11
C ILE A 76 -0.04 19.18 33.58
N TYR A 77 -1.30 18.90 33.86
CA TYR A 77 -1.81 18.77 35.22
C TYR A 77 -1.64 17.31 35.68
N SER A 78 -0.76 17.09 36.66
CA SER A 78 -0.45 15.76 37.20
C SER A 78 -1.34 15.42 38.41
N PRO A 79 -1.78 14.15 38.58
CA PRO A 79 -2.52 13.70 39.76
C PRO A 79 -1.62 13.34 40.96
N GLU A 80 -0.29 13.46 40.86
CA GLU A 80 0.66 13.02 41.90
C GLU A 80 0.44 13.66 43.29
N SER A 81 -0.29 14.78 43.36
CA SER A 81 -0.82 15.31 44.62
C SER A 81 -2.32 15.67 44.50
N PRO A 82 -3.21 15.06 45.29
CA PRO A 82 -4.64 15.39 45.29
C PRO A 82 -4.93 16.85 45.68
N GLU A 83 -4.09 17.43 46.54
CA GLU A 83 -4.32 18.74 47.16
C GLU A 83 -3.86 19.90 46.25
N SER A 84 -2.79 19.69 45.50
CA SER A 84 -2.28 20.62 44.50
C SER A 84 -2.36 19.96 43.13
N LEU A 85 -3.33 20.32 42.30
CA LEU A 85 -3.19 20.14 40.85
C LEU A 85 -1.98 20.96 40.40
N SER A 86 -0.78 20.43 40.59
CA SER A 86 0.46 21.06 40.18
C SER A 86 0.56 20.86 38.68
N GLY A 87 0.44 21.99 37.97
CA GLY A 87 0.73 22.04 36.55
C GLY A 87 2.23 22.05 36.36
N VAL A 88 2.73 21.14 35.53
CA VAL A 88 4.12 21.17 35.08
C VAL A 88 4.17 21.84 33.72
N GLU A 89 4.87 22.96 33.63
CA GLU A 89 5.07 23.67 32.36
C GLU A 89 6.01 22.85 31.47
N VAL A 90 5.56 22.59 30.25
CA VAL A 90 6.36 21.91 29.25
C VAL A 90 7.31 22.92 28.61
N PHE A 91 8.61 22.64 28.67
CA PHE A 91 9.62 23.49 28.03
C PHE A 91 9.39 23.60 26.51
N GLU A 92 9.89 24.68 25.92
CA GLU A 92 9.79 24.92 24.48
C GLU A 92 10.44 23.77 23.68
N GLY A 93 9.64 23.04 22.90
CA GLY A 93 10.08 21.84 22.18
C GLY A 93 9.96 20.53 22.96
N GLY A 94 9.26 20.52 24.10
CA GLY A 94 8.95 19.32 24.85
C GLY A 94 8.00 18.38 24.09
N TYR A 95 8.29 17.09 24.18
CA TYR A 95 7.53 16.04 23.51
C TYR A 95 6.45 15.51 24.44
N VAL A 96 5.23 15.44 23.91
CA VAL A 96 4.08 14.88 24.60
C VAL A 96 3.57 13.67 23.81
N VAL A 97 3.40 12.56 24.49
CA VAL A 97 2.75 11.37 23.94
C VAL A 97 1.31 11.41 24.42
N PRO A 98 0.33 11.73 23.56
CA PRO A 98 -1.06 11.60 23.94
C PRO A 98 -1.33 10.11 24.13
N LEU A 99 -1.77 9.73 25.31
CA LEU A 99 -1.97 8.32 25.65
C LEU A 99 -3.30 7.83 25.10
N GLN A 100 -4.38 8.59 25.31
CA GLN A 100 -5.74 8.26 24.90
C GLN A 100 -6.62 9.53 24.83
N SER A 101 -7.58 9.58 23.90
CA SER A 101 -8.58 10.65 23.81
C SER A 101 -9.99 10.05 23.87
N GLY A 102 -10.78 10.35 24.90
CA GLY A 102 -12.14 9.82 24.99
C GLY A 102 -12.84 10.03 26.34
N ARG A 103 -14.14 9.74 26.37
CA ARG A 103 -15.04 9.97 27.53
C ARG A 103 -14.77 9.06 28.74
N ASP A 104 -14.08 7.93 28.56
CA ASP A 104 -14.06 6.83 29.54
C ASP A 104 -12.67 6.42 30.06
N GLU A 105 -11.60 7.16 29.74
CA GLU A 105 -10.24 6.62 29.87
C GLU A 105 -9.29 7.43 30.76
N LEU A 106 -9.61 7.41 32.07
CA LEU A 106 -8.63 7.63 33.14
C LEU A 106 -8.49 6.36 34.02
N PRO A 107 -8.26 5.16 33.45
CA PRO A 107 -8.42 3.92 34.22
C PRO A 107 -7.35 3.82 35.32
N TRP A 108 -6.13 4.28 35.02
CA TRP A 108 -4.99 4.17 35.94
C TRP A 108 -5.01 5.24 37.04
N SER A 109 -5.69 6.39 36.84
CA SER A 109 -5.75 7.45 37.85
C SER A 109 -6.90 7.26 38.84
N LYS A 110 -8.02 6.66 38.41
CA LYS A 110 -9.18 6.37 39.29
C LYS A 110 -8.80 5.47 40.45
N ASP A 111 -8.01 4.44 40.17
CA ASP A 111 -7.60 3.45 41.18
C ASP A 111 -6.51 3.97 42.13
N LYS A 112 -5.64 4.88 41.66
CA LYS A 112 -4.50 5.40 42.44
C LYS A 112 -4.79 6.71 43.17
N PHE A 113 -5.61 7.58 42.58
CA PHE A 113 -5.87 8.94 43.05
C PHE A 113 -7.35 9.31 42.87
N PRO A 114 -8.25 8.78 43.71
CA PRO A 114 -9.69 9.00 43.59
C PRO A 114 -10.07 10.50 43.69
N GLY A 115 -9.48 11.26 44.61
CA GLY A 115 -9.78 12.70 44.77
C GLY A 115 -9.25 13.59 43.65
N ALA A 116 -8.15 13.21 42.99
CA ALA A 116 -7.67 13.92 41.80
C ALA A 116 -8.61 13.68 40.60
N THR A 117 -9.18 12.48 40.51
CA THR A 117 -10.13 12.12 39.46
C THR A 117 -11.38 12.99 39.53
N GLU A 118 -11.98 13.17 40.71
CA GLU A 118 -13.17 14.03 40.86
C GLU A 118 -12.89 15.45 40.37
N ARG A 119 -11.73 16.01 40.70
CA ARG A 119 -11.32 17.36 40.28
C ARG A 119 -11.05 17.46 38.77
N PHE A 120 -10.48 16.42 38.17
CA PHE A 120 -10.35 16.33 36.71
C PHE A 120 -11.71 16.16 36.02
N GLU A 121 -12.64 15.42 36.62
CA GLU A 121 -14.01 15.31 36.13
C GLU A 121 -14.77 16.64 36.23
N GLU A 122 -14.52 17.45 37.27
CA GLU A 122 -15.01 18.84 37.37
C GLU A 122 -14.45 19.72 36.26
N LEU A 123 -13.12 19.73 36.05
CA LEU A 123 -12.47 20.46 34.95
C LEU A 123 -12.97 20.02 33.57
N ARG A 124 -13.32 18.74 33.43
CA ARG A 124 -13.87 18.15 32.20
C ARG A 124 -15.35 18.49 32.01
N ARG A 125 -16.11 18.73 33.09
CA ARG A 125 -17.57 18.95 33.03
C ARG A 125 -17.94 20.20 32.23
N ASP A 126 -17.09 21.20 32.27
CA ASP A 126 -17.29 22.47 31.58
C ASP A 126 -16.80 22.48 30.12
N ASP A 127 -15.94 21.52 29.73
CA ASP A 127 -15.29 21.51 28.40
C ASP A 127 -14.84 20.10 27.96
N LEU A 128 -15.81 19.21 27.75
CA LEU A 128 -15.64 17.75 27.62
C LEU A 128 -14.69 17.30 26.49
N ASP A 129 -14.58 18.06 25.40
CA ASP A 129 -13.85 17.64 24.18
C ASP A 129 -12.41 18.19 24.10
N ASN A 130 -12.07 19.15 24.97
CA ASN A 130 -10.82 19.91 24.90
C ASN A 130 -9.69 19.36 25.79
N TRP A 131 -9.89 18.26 26.50
CA TRP A 131 -8.86 17.67 27.37
C TRP A 131 -8.41 16.30 26.88
N VAL A 132 -7.10 16.04 26.93
CA VAL A 132 -6.47 14.80 26.48
C VAL A 132 -5.53 14.29 27.57
N SER A 133 -5.48 12.96 27.78
CA SER A 133 -4.49 12.35 28.67
C SER A 133 -3.14 12.26 27.96
N ALA A 134 -2.07 12.62 28.68
CA ALA A 134 -0.76 12.82 28.09
C ALA A 134 0.36 12.35 29.02
N GLU A 135 1.39 11.76 28.42
CA GLU A 135 2.70 11.53 29.02
C GLU A 135 3.69 12.52 28.42
N ALA A 136 4.39 13.28 29.26
CA ALA A 136 5.47 14.16 28.82
C ALA A 136 6.74 13.89 29.57
N VAL A 137 7.86 14.02 28.86
CA VAL A 137 9.17 14.01 29.47
C VAL A 137 9.53 15.45 29.78
N VAL A 138 9.55 15.80 31.07
CA VAL A 138 9.91 17.13 31.55
C VAL A 138 11.36 17.11 32.00
N ALA A 139 12.12 18.13 31.61
CA ALA A 139 13.46 18.35 32.11
C ALA A 139 13.41 19.44 33.19
N ASP A 140 13.75 19.09 34.42
CA ASP A 140 14.08 20.05 35.47
C ASP A 140 15.61 20.05 35.62
N GLY A 141 16.21 21.14 36.11
CA GLY A 141 17.65 21.49 36.05
C GLY A 141 18.68 20.48 36.59
N GLY A 142 18.31 19.24 36.86
CA GLY A 142 19.18 18.10 37.14
C GLY A 142 18.73 16.73 36.58
N GLY A 143 17.63 16.62 35.81
CA GLY A 143 17.14 15.34 35.30
C GLY A 143 15.93 15.41 34.36
N ARG A 144 15.67 14.31 33.63
CA ARG A 144 14.45 14.13 32.83
C ARG A 144 13.50 13.17 33.56
N PHE A 145 12.26 13.58 33.76
CA PHE A 145 11.25 12.79 34.45
C PHE A 145 10.02 12.65 33.56
N LEU A 146 9.38 11.48 33.61
CA LEU A 146 8.11 11.24 32.92
C LEU A 146 6.99 11.73 33.83
N VAL A 147 6.15 12.63 33.31
CA VAL A 147 4.97 13.15 33.99
C VAL A 147 3.75 12.68 33.19
N THR A 148 2.82 12.02 33.88
CA THR A 148 1.55 11.59 33.31
C THR A 148 0.43 12.47 33.87
N GLY A 149 -0.41 13.03 33.00
CA GLY A 149 -1.45 13.96 33.43
C GLY A 149 -2.44 14.31 32.32
N MET A 150 -3.15 15.43 32.51
CA MET A 150 -4.06 15.98 31.50
C MET A 150 -3.49 17.27 30.90
N ILE A 151 -3.67 17.45 29.60
CA ILE A 151 -3.29 18.65 28.85
C ILE A 151 -4.47 19.12 27.99
N ARG A 152 -4.57 20.43 27.74
CA ARG A 152 -5.56 20.96 26.80
C ARG A 152 -5.18 20.61 25.36
N ARG A 153 -6.16 20.21 24.56
CA ARG A 153 -6.04 19.91 23.13
C ARG A 153 -5.51 21.11 22.35
N SER A 154 -5.91 22.33 22.72
CA SER A 154 -5.40 23.58 22.12
C SER A 154 -3.90 23.77 22.30
N ASP A 155 -3.34 23.23 23.38
CA ASP A 155 -1.94 23.35 23.77
C ASP A 155 -1.09 22.25 23.15
N ILE A 156 -1.73 21.33 22.41
CA ILE A 156 -1.07 20.33 21.59
C ILE A 156 -0.92 20.87 20.16
N GLY A 157 0.31 20.86 19.66
CA GLY A 157 0.65 21.00 18.26
C GLY A 157 1.07 19.66 17.65
N THR A 158 1.15 19.62 16.33
CA THR A 158 1.41 18.39 15.58
C THR A 158 2.63 18.55 14.68
N ILE A 159 3.62 17.67 14.78
CA ILE A 159 4.77 17.65 13.85
C ILE A 159 4.62 16.52 12.84
N TRP A 160 4.20 16.88 11.64
CA TRP A 160 3.83 15.97 10.55
C TRP A 160 5.01 15.23 9.91
N TRP A 161 6.22 15.79 9.97
CA TRP A 161 7.42 15.27 9.31
C TRP A 161 8.23 14.28 10.15
N GLN A 162 7.85 13.98 11.40
CA GLN A 162 8.61 13.04 12.24
C GLN A 162 8.48 11.59 11.77
N PHE A 163 7.39 11.26 11.06
CA PHE A 163 7.09 9.91 10.64
C PHE A 163 6.65 9.84 9.17
N PRO A 164 7.52 10.20 8.21
CA PRO A 164 7.15 10.28 6.79
C PRO A 164 6.69 8.95 6.21
N TRP A 165 7.15 7.82 6.76
CA TRP A 165 6.68 6.49 6.36
C TRP A 165 5.20 6.24 6.66
N ARG A 166 4.60 6.95 7.65
CA ARG A 166 3.18 6.81 7.98
C ARG A 166 2.26 7.22 6.84
N LEU A 167 2.71 8.08 5.92
CA LEU A 167 1.99 8.44 4.69
C LEU A 167 1.83 7.25 3.73
N ILE A 168 2.54 6.14 3.95
CA ILE A 168 2.41 4.91 3.18
C ILE A 168 1.89 3.78 4.08
N THR A 169 2.41 3.63 5.30
CA THR A 169 2.09 2.47 6.15
C THR A 169 0.64 2.46 6.63
N TYR A 170 -0.02 3.62 6.72
CA TYR A 170 -1.46 3.69 7.06
C TYR A 170 -2.33 2.87 6.09
N GLY A 171 -1.89 2.75 4.82
CA GLY A 171 -2.59 2.00 3.78
C GLY A 171 -2.58 0.50 4.01
N PHE A 172 -1.83 -0.01 4.99
CA PHE A 172 -1.78 -1.43 5.36
C PHE A 172 -2.52 -1.73 6.67
N CYS A 173 -2.83 -0.71 7.45
CA CYS A 173 -3.63 -0.82 8.66
C CYS A 173 -5.12 -0.85 8.29
N HIS A 174 -5.92 -1.65 9.01
CA HIS A 174 -7.36 -1.75 8.80
C HIS A 174 -8.07 -1.74 10.15
N ASP A 175 -9.25 -1.15 10.18
CA ASP A 175 -10.09 -1.08 11.37
C ASP A 175 -10.51 -2.49 11.83
N ARG A 176 -10.29 -2.78 13.12
CA ARG A 176 -10.61 -4.06 13.78
C ARG A 176 -12.13 -4.31 13.85
N SER A 177 -12.93 -3.25 13.85
CA SER A 177 -14.39 -3.35 13.91
C SER A 177 -15.04 -3.71 12.57
N SER A 178 -14.31 -3.58 11.45
CA SER A 178 -14.87 -3.71 10.10
C SER A 178 -14.12 -4.73 9.23
N LEU A 179 -14.31 -6.01 9.54
CA LEU A 179 -13.79 -7.13 8.72
C LEU A 179 -14.27 -7.06 7.26
N PHE A 180 -15.50 -6.60 7.04
CA PHE A 180 -16.05 -6.44 5.70
C PHE A 180 -15.24 -5.43 4.86
N HIS A 181 -14.78 -4.34 5.47
CA HIS A 181 -13.98 -3.33 4.77
C HIS A 181 -12.62 -3.90 4.32
N LEU A 182 -11.95 -4.69 5.19
CA LEU A 182 -10.74 -5.40 4.79
C LEU A 182 -11.02 -6.38 3.65
N ALA A 183 -12.04 -7.24 3.79
CA ALA A 183 -12.38 -8.24 2.79
C ALA A 183 -12.68 -7.60 1.43
N PHE A 184 -13.46 -6.52 1.41
CA PHE A 184 -13.78 -5.78 0.20
C PHE A 184 -12.55 -5.19 -0.48
N ASN A 185 -11.64 -4.57 0.29
CA ASN A 185 -10.38 -4.05 -0.24
C ASN A 185 -9.54 -5.17 -0.86
N MET A 186 -9.42 -6.32 -0.19
CA MET A 186 -8.59 -7.42 -0.68
C MET A 186 -9.18 -8.09 -1.92
N ILE A 187 -10.51 -8.23 -2.00
CA ILE A 187 -11.20 -8.73 -3.20
C ILE A 187 -10.98 -7.77 -4.37
N CYS A 188 -11.20 -6.46 -4.17
CA CYS A 188 -10.99 -5.46 -5.21
C CYS A 188 -9.52 -5.41 -5.66
N LEU A 189 -8.57 -5.43 -4.71
CA LEU A 189 -7.14 -5.46 -5.01
C LEU A 189 -6.76 -6.72 -5.80
N TRP A 190 -7.29 -7.88 -5.43
CA TRP A 190 -7.00 -9.12 -6.13
C TRP A 190 -7.63 -9.20 -7.53
N MET A 191 -8.87 -8.73 -7.69
CA MET A 191 -9.58 -8.73 -8.98
C MET A 191 -8.97 -7.71 -9.94
N PHE A 192 -8.97 -6.44 -9.55
CA PHE A 192 -8.56 -5.34 -10.41
C PHE A 192 -7.04 -5.20 -10.47
N GLY A 193 -6.34 -5.49 -9.36
CA GLY A 193 -4.88 -5.43 -9.34
C GLY A 193 -4.24 -6.42 -10.30
N ARG A 194 -4.81 -7.62 -10.50
CA ARG A 194 -4.29 -8.57 -11.50
C ARG A 194 -4.44 -8.07 -12.93
N LEU A 195 -5.53 -7.36 -13.24
CA LEU A 195 -5.73 -6.73 -14.56
C LEU A 195 -4.65 -5.68 -14.81
N ILE A 196 -4.41 -4.80 -13.83
CA ILE A 196 -3.42 -3.73 -13.96
C ILE A 196 -1.99 -4.27 -13.92
N GLU A 197 -1.68 -5.25 -13.06
CA GLU A 197 -0.39 -5.94 -13.06
C GLU A 197 -0.11 -6.63 -14.40
N GLY A 198 -1.13 -7.20 -15.05
CA GLY A 198 -1.00 -7.79 -16.39
C GLY A 198 -0.66 -6.77 -17.47
N ILE A 199 -1.23 -5.56 -17.42
CA ILE A 199 -0.97 -4.49 -18.41
C ILE A 199 0.36 -3.78 -18.14
N TYR A 200 0.65 -3.48 -16.88
CA TYR A 200 1.76 -2.61 -16.51
C TYR A 200 3.02 -3.35 -16.07
N GLY A 201 2.89 -4.62 -15.70
CA GLY A 201 3.93 -5.42 -15.09
C GLY A 201 4.03 -5.18 -13.58
N ARG A 202 4.64 -6.15 -12.88
CA ARG A 202 4.74 -6.17 -11.41
C ARG A 202 5.34 -4.90 -10.78
N ARG A 203 6.48 -4.45 -11.30
CA ARG A 203 7.22 -3.31 -10.71
C ARG A 203 6.43 -2.02 -10.83
N GLU A 204 5.83 -1.78 -11.99
CA GLU A 204 5.03 -0.59 -12.23
C GLU A 204 3.74 -0.63 -11.40
N PHE A 205 3.10 -1.79 -11.30
CA PHE A 205 1.93 -1.96 -10.44
C PHE A 205 2.21 -1.61 -8.97
N LEU A 206 3.38 -1.99 -8.43
CA LEU A 206 3.77 -1.58 -7.08
C LEU A 206 3.88 -0.05 -6.94
N TRP A 207 4.47 0.63 -7.93
CA TRP A 207 4.54 2.09 -7.93
C TRP A 207 3.16 2.73 -7.97
N ILE A 208 2.28 2.23 -8.84
CA ILE A 208 0.89 2.70 -8.94
C ILE A 208 0.18 2.55 -7.60
N TYR A 209 0.25 1.35 -6.99
CA TYR A 209 -0.44 1.09 -5.74
C TYR A 209 0.10 1.97 -4.60
N LEU A 210 1.42 2.01 -4.41
CA LEU A 210 2.04 2.75 -3.30
C LEU A 210 1.90 4.27 -3.44
N LEU A 211 2.03 4.81 -4.66
CA LEU A 211 1.77 6.24 -4.89
C LEU A 211 0.29 6.58 -4.80
N GLY A 212 -0.60 5.66 -5.17
CA GLY A 212 -2.03 5.78 -4.94
C GLY A 212 -2.33 5.94 -3.45
N VAL A 213 -1.79 5.06 -2.60
CA VAL A 213 -1.88 5.20 -1.13
C VAL A 213 -1.29 6.54 -0.68
N LEU A 214 -0.06 6.87 -1.09
CA LEU A 214 0.61 8.10 -0.68
C LEU A 214 -0.22 9.36 -0.99
N LEU A 215 -0.68 9.52 -2.24
CA LEU A 215 -1.41 10.71 -2.66
C LEU A 215 -2.83 10.76 -2.08
N SER A 216 -3.44 9.61 -1.79
CA SER A 216 -4.68 9.54 -1.03
C SER A 216 -4.49 10.09 0.39
N GLY A 217 -3.41 9.68 1.07
CA GLY A 217 -3.03 10.16 2.39
C GLY A 217 -2.76 11.66 2.41
N VAL A 218 -1.98 12.16 1.46
CA VAL A 218 -1.70 13.59 1.31
C VAL A 218 -2.98 14.39 1.05
N CYS A 219 -3.85 13.92 0.15
CA CYS A 219 -5.09 14.61 -0.18
C CYS A 219 -6.04 14.71 1.02
N HIS A 220 -6.20 13.61 1.76
CA HIS A 220 -7.01 13.57 2.98
C HIS A 220 -6.46 14.49 4.07
N LEU A 221 -5.15 14.45 4.32
CA LEU A 221 -4.50 15.31 5.30
C LEU A 221 -4.62 16.79 4.91
N ALA A 222 -4.36 17.12 3.66
CA ALA A 222 -4.51 18.50 3.16
C ALA A 222 -5.94 19.03 3.35
N TRP A 223 -6.95 18.18 3.13
CA TRP A 223 -8.34 18.54 3.38
C TRP A 223 -8.65 18.82 4.84
N GLN A 224 -8.20 17.95 5.76
CA GLN A 224 -8.40 18.15 7.20
C GLN A 224 -7.78 19.48 7.67
N LEU A 225 -6.55 19.75 7.25
CA LEU A 225 -5.85 20.99 7.56
C LEU A 225 -6.55 22.22 6.98
N ALA A 226 -7.04 22.14 5.74
CA ALA A 226 -7.75 23.24 5.09
C ALA A 226 -9.13 23.49 5.70
N SER A 227 -9.79 22.45 6.23
CA SER A 227 -11.12 22.53 6.84
C SER A 227 -11.08 22.98 8.30
N GLY A 228 -9.89 23.22 8.87
CA GLY A 228 -9.71 23.62 10.27
C GLY A 228 -10.11 22.52 11.27
N GLY A 229 -10.22 21.27 10.82
CA GLY A 229 -10.59 20.13 11.66
C GLY A 229 -9.38 19.44 12.27
N ASP A 230 -9.63 18.64 13.31
CA ASP A 230 -8.59 17.80 13.92
C ASP A 230 -8.08 16.74 12.95
N ALA A 231 -6.80 16.39 13.11
CA ALA A 231 -6.15 15.32 12.36
C ALA A 231 -6.65 13.96 12.85
N THR A 232 -7.75 13.48 12.28
CA THR A 232 -8.27 12.17 12.66
C THR A 232 -7.41 11.06 12.03
N PRO A 233 -7.02 10.02 12.78
CA PRO A 233 -6.33 8.87 12.24
C PRO A 233 -7.10 8.26 11.06
N MET A 234 -6.37 7.92 10.00
CA MET A 234 -6.91 7.24 8.82
C MET A 234 -6.20 5.90 8.65
N VAL A 235 -6.98 4.86 8.35
CA VAL A 235 -6.48 3.51 8.07
C VAL A 235 -7.18 2.95 6.83
N GLY A 236 -6.43 2.20 6.02
CA GLY A 236 -7.00 1.35 4.96
C GLY A 236 -6.33 1.49 3.59
N ALA A 237 -6.29 0.36 2.88
CA ALA A 237 -5.73 0.23 1.53
C ALA A 237 -6.53 0.97 0.44
N SER A 238 -7.71 1.48 0.78
CA SER A 238 -8.75 1.90 -0.17
C SER A 238 -8.32 3.01 -1.13
N GLY A 239 -7.42 3.91 -0.73
CA GLY A 239 -6.86 4.92 -1.65
C GLY A 239 -6.06 4.31 -2.81
N GLY A 240 -5.18 3.34 -2.50
CA GLY A 240 -4.43 2.58 -3.51
C GLY A 240 -5.34 1.68 -4.36
N VAL A 241 -6.32 1.05 -3.73
CA VAL A 241 -7.33 0.23 -4.42
C VAL A 241 -8.17 1.08 -5.37
N MET A 242 -8.58 2.28 -4.97
CA MET A 242 -9.33 3.21 -5.83
C MET A 242 -8.52 3.63 -7.06
N ALA A 243 -7.23 3.92 -6.91
CA ALA A 243 -6.35 4.21 -8.05
C ALA A 243 -6.32 3.03 -9.06
N VAL A 244 -6.21 1.80 -8.56
CA VAL A 244 -6.24 0.57 -9.38
C VAL A 244 -7.60 0.36 -10.04
N MET A 245 -8.70 0.64 -9.34
CA MET A 245 -10.06 0.52 -9.85
C MET A 245 -10.35 1.55 -10.96
N VAL A 246 -9.91 2.80 -10.79
CA VAL A 246 -10.00 3.84 -11.85
C VAL A 246 -9.22 3.42 -13.08
N LEU A 247 -7.98 2.95 -12.93
CA LEU A 247 -7.21 2.43 -14.06
C LEU A 247 -7.92 1.26 -14.75
N SER A 248 -8.52 0.36 -13.97
CA SER A 248 -9.23 -0.79 -14.51
C SER A 248 -10.49 -0.38 -15.27
N ALA A 249 -11.24 0.60 -14.76
CA ALA A 249 -12.40 1.17 -15.44
C ALA A 249 -12.03 1.90 -16.73
N ILE A 250 -10.86 2.53 -16.80
CA ILE A 250 -10.38 3.19 -18.02
C ILE A 250 -10.01 2.16 -19.09
N HIS A 251 -9.30 1.08 -18.71
CA HIS A 251 -8.89 0.03 -19.66
C HIS A 251 -10.02 -0.91 -20.06
N PHE A 252 -10.94 -1.19 -19.13
CA PHE A 252 -12.02 -2.17 -19.29
C PHE A 252 -13.40 -1.60 -18.92
N PRO A 253 -13.86 -0.50 -19.54
CA PRO A 253 -15.07 0.20 -19.11
C PRO A 253 -16.34 -0.63 -19.23
N LYS A 254 -16.39 -1.56 -20.21
CA LYS A 254 -17.55 -2.42 -20.48
C LYS A 254 -17.49 -3.78 -19.78
N MET A 255 -16.43 -4.07 -19.05
CA MET A 255 -16.33 -5.31 -18.26
C MET A 255 -17.47 -5.35 -17.24
N LYS A 256 -18.19 -6.46 -17.18
CA LYS A 256 -19.27 -6.64 -16.20
C LYS A 256 -18.68 -7.14 -14.88
N VAL A 257 -19.04 -6.48 -13.80
CA VAL A 257 -18.71 -6.86 -12.42
C VAL A 257 -19.99 -7.00 -11.62
N LEU A 258 -20.04 -7.97 -10.72
CA LEU A 258 -21.24 -8.23 -9.91
C LEU A 258 -21.26 -7.28 -8.70
N LEU A 259 -22.09 -6.24 -8.78
CA LEU A 259 -22.42 -5.40 -7.64
C LEU A 259 -23.18 -6.22 -6.60
N PHE A 260 -22.71 -6.19 -5.35
CA PHE A 260 -23.22 -7.02 -4.24
C PHE A 260 -23.29 -8.52 -4.56
N MET A 261 -22.43 -9.02 -5.47
CA MET A 261 -22.46 -10.41 -5.96
C MET A 261 -23.75 -10.82 -6.69
N ILE A 262 -24.64 -9.88 -7.01
CA ILE A 262 -25.97 -10.17 -7.58
C ILE A 262 -26.17 -9.46 -8.92
N ILE A 263 -25.87 -8.16 -8.99
CA ILE A 263 -26.28 -7.32 -10.13
C ILE A 263 -25.07 -7.08 -11.04
N PRO A 264 -25.07 -7.54 -12.30
CA PRO A 264 -24.00 -7.26 -13.24
C PRO A 264 -24.05 -5.80 -13.71
N VAL A 265 -23.01 -5.02 -13.37
CA VAL A 265 -22.87 -3.61 -13.75
C VAL A 265 -21.57 -3.43 -14.56
N GLU A 266 -21.57 -2.48 -15.50
CA GLU A 266 -20.34 -2.12 -16.22
C GLU A 266 -19.35 -1.45 -15.26
N LEU A 267 -18.10 -1.91 -15.26
CA LEU A 267 -17.05 -1.41 -14.39
C LEU A 267 -16.89 0.11 -14.53
N GLY A 268 -16.92 0.64 -15.75
CA GLY A 268 -16.85 2.09 -15.99
C GLY A 268 -17.95 2.86 -15.28
N ILE A 269 -19.20 2.40 -15.39
CA ILE A 269 -20.36 3.04 -14.75
C ILE A 269 -20.25 2.92 -13.23
N LEU A 270 -19.87 1.74 -12.73
CA LEU A 270 -19.70 1.49 -11.30
C LEU A 270 -18.68 2.46 -10.69
N ILE A 271 -17.49 2.59 -11.29
CA ILE A 271 -16.43 3.45 -10.74
C ILE A 271 -16.81 4.93 -10.83
N VAL A 272 -17.42 5.37 -11.93
CA VAL A 272 -17.92 6.74 -12.05
C VAL A 272 -18.96 7.03 -10.96
N GLY A 273 -19.88 6.09 -10.70
CA GLY A 273 -20.87 6.20 -9.63
C GLY A 273 -20.24 6.30 -8.24
N LEU A 274 -19.24 5.45 -7.94
CA LEU A 274 -18.51 5.50 -6.66
C LEU A 274 -17.81 6.85 -6.45
N VAL A 275 -17.05 7.32 -7.45
CA VAL A 275 -16.37 8.61 -7.38
C VAL A 275 -17.37 9.76 -7.24
N ALA A 276 -18.49 9.73 -7.97
CA ALA A 276 -19.53 10.74 -7.84
C ALA A 276 -20.14 10.76 -6.42
N MET A 277 -20.38 9.59 -5.83
CA MET A 277 -20.85 9.48 -4.45
C MET A 277 -19.84 10.05 -3.45
N ASP A 278 -18.54 9.80 -3.65
CA ASP A 278 -17.49 10.37 -2.79
C ASP A 278 -17.45 11.90 -2.89
N VAL A 279 -17.60 12.47 -4.10
CA VAL A 279 -17.70 13.92 -4.30
C VAL A 279 -18.94 14.49 -3.59
N LEU A 280 -20.11 13.88 -3.76
CA LEU A 280 -21.33 14.40 -3.15
C LEU A 280 -21.26 14.34 -1.62
N ARG A 281 -20.70 13.28 -1.04
CA ARG A 281 -20.48 13.18 0.40
C ARG A 281 -19.43 14.17 0.89
N ALA A 282 -18.36 14.38 0.13
CA ALA A 282 -17.37 15.41 0.38
C ALA A 282 -17.96 16.83 0.47
N THR A 283 -19.03 17.12 -0.29
CA THR A 283 -19.72 18.42 -0.25
C THR A 283 -20.72 18.58 0.90
N GLY A 284 -20.91 17.57 1.75
CA GLY A 284 -21.85 17.62 2.88
C GLY A 284 -23.33 17.51 2.49
N VAL A 285 -23.66 17.35 1.21
CA VAL A 285 -25.04 17.33 0.67
C VAL A 285 -25.91 16.23 1.26
N PHE A 286 -25.31 15.13 1.72
CA PHE A 286 -26.03 13.96 2.24
C PHE A 286 -26.01 13.81 3.76
N GLY A 287 -25.55 14.81 4.52
CA GLY A 287 -25.64 14.85 5.99
C GLY A 287 -25.33 13.52 6.66
N GLY A 288 -24.06 13.13 6.73
CA GLY A 288 -23.65 11.86 7.32
C GLY A 288 -22.42 12.01 8.20
N ASP A 289 -22.60 11.87 9.50
CA ASP A 289 -21.55 11.48 10.42
C ASP A 289 -21.20 10.01 10.13
N THR A 290 -20.13 9.75 9.39
CA THR A 290 -19.30 8.52 9.49
C THR A 290 -18.21 8.47 8.40
N HIS A 291 -16.97 8.33 8.86
CA HIS A 291 -15.75 7.98 8.13
C HIS A 291 -15.25 8.96 7.06
N ILE A 292 -14.20 9.67 7.45
CA ILE A 292 -13.47 10.75 6.77
C ILE A 292 -12.71 10.25 5.50
N ALA A 293 -13.03 9.05 4.99
CA ALA A 293 -12.30 8.38 3.92
C ALA A 293 -12.60 8.89 2.49
N TYR A 294 -13.65 9.68 2.25
CA TYR A 294 -14.04 10.11 0.89
C TYR A 294 -12.92 10.90 0.18
N MET A 295 -12.24 11.80 0.90
CA MET A 295 -11.13 12.57 0.32
C MET A 295 -9.92 11.70 -0.02
N ALA A 296 -9.70 10.63 0.73
CA ALA A 296 -8.66 9.66 0.40
C ALA A 296 -9.01 8.91 -0.89
N HIS A 297 -10.27 8.49 -1.06
CA HIS A 297 -10.74 7.84 -2.29
C HIS A 297 -10.63 8.77 -3.49
N LEU A 298 -11.02 10.05 -3.35
CA LEU A 298 -10.87 11.06 -4.39
C LEU A 298 -9.40 11.30 -4.76
N GLY A 299 -8.50 11.35 -3.77
CA GLY A 299 -7.06 11.46 -4.01
C GLY A 299 -6.51 10.28 -4.82
N GLY A 300 -6.90 9.05 -4.47
CA GLY A 300 -6.53 7.84 -5.21
C GLY A 300 -7.11 7.82 -6.62
N ALA A 301 -8.37 8.20 -6.78
CA ALA A 301 -9.04 8.28 -8.07
C ALA A 301 -8.38 9.31 -9.00
N ALA A 302 -8.09 10.52 -8.48
CA ALA A 302 -7.40 11.57 -9.20
C ALA A 302 -6.01 11.12 -9.64
N PHE A 303 -5.24 10.47 -8.75
CA PHE A 303 -3.95 9.90 -9.11
C PHE A 303 -4.06 8.87 -10.22
N GLY A 304 -4.97 7.90 -10.12
CA GLY A 304 -5.15 6.86 -11.14
C GLY A 304 -5.46 7.44 -12.52
N PHE A 305 -6.34 8.45 -12.57
CA PHE A 305 -6.68 9.17 -13.80
C PHE A 305 -5.48 9.95 -14.37
N VAL A 306 -4.79 10.73 -13.54
CA VAL A 306 -3.64 11.53 -13.97
C VAL A 306 -2.49 10.63 -14.43
N TYR A 307 -2.22 9.53 -13.71
CA TYR A 307 -1.22 8.55 -14.08
C TYR A 307 -1.51 7.97 -15.47
N PHE A 308 -2.75 7.52 -15.72
CA PHE A 308 -3.15 7.05 -17.05
C PHE A 308 -2.92 8.11 -18.13
N ARG A 309 -3.38 9.35 -17.87
CA ARG A 309 -3.33 10.45 -18.82
C ARG A 309 -1.90 10.91 -19.13
N SER A 310 -0.99 10.76 -18.17
CA SER A 310 0.43 11.13 -18.29
C SER A 310 1.20 10.20 -19.24
N GLY A 311 0.77 8.93 -19.36
CA GLY A 311 1.48 7.90 -20.13
C GLY A 311 2.87 7.54 -19.58
N VAL A 312 3.22 8.02 -18.38
CA VAL A 312 4.54 7.80 -17.76
C VAL A 312 4.66 6.37 -17.23
N ARG A 313 5.86 5.79 -17.38
CA ARG A 313 6.27 4.55 -16.69
C ARG A 313 7.28 4.90 -15.60
N LEU A 314 6.84 4.85 -14.35
CA LEU A 314 7.62 5.26 -13.18
C LEU A 314 8.78 4.31 -12.92
N SER A 315 8.59 3.01 -13.10
CA SER A 315 9.65 2.01 -12.95
C SER A 315 10.82 2.27 -13.91
N THR A 316 10.53 2.55 -15.18
CA THR A 316 11.54 2.87 -16.19
C THR A 316 12.26 4.18 -15.89
N ARG A 317 11.53 5.22 -15.46
CA ARG A 317 12.14 6.51 -15.07
C ARG A 317 13.06 6.35 -13.85
N TRP A 318 12.61 5.64 -12.82
CA TRP A 318 13.41 5.35 -11.64
C TRP A 318 14.68 4.58 -12.00
N GLU A 319 14.57 3.54 -12.84
CA GLU A 319 15.72 2.78 -13.32
C GLU A 319 16.68 3.63 -14.16
N SER A 320 16.19 4.59 -14.94
CA SER A 320 17.05 5.50 -15.70
C SER A 320 17.79 6.51 -14.81
N GLN A 321 17.15 7.03 -13.76
CA GLN A 321 17.76 8.01 -12.85
C GLN A 321 18.77 7.38 -11.89
N PHE A 322 18.47 6.19 -11.35
CA PHE A 322 19.37 5.47 -10.44
C PHE A 322 20.27 4.45 -11.13
N GLY A 323 20.01 4.12 -12.40
CA GLY A 323 20.89 3.30 -13.24
C GLY A 323 22.24 3.98 -13.50
N GLN A 324 22.31 5.31 -13.44
CA GLN A 324 23.55 6.08 -13.50
C GLN A 324 24.48 5.77 -12.31
N PHE A 325 23.94 5.57 -11.10
CA PHE A 325 24.70 5.16 -9.92
C PHE A 325 25.16 3.69 -9.97
N ARG A 326 24.50 2.88 -10.80
CA ARG A 326 24.79 1.45 -10.95
C ARG A 326 25.97 1.17 -11.90
N LEU A 327 26.41 2.16 -12.67
CA LEU A 327 27.66 2.09 -13.47
C LEU A 327 28.90 1.88 -12.58
N TRP A 328 28.84 2.27 -11.30
CA TRP A 328 29.93 2.03 -10.35
C TRP A 328 30.03 0.56 -9.91
N ARG A 329 28.92 -0.20 -9.91
CA ARG A 329 28.90 -1.64 -9.58
C ARG A 329 29.21 -2.57 -10.76
N ARG A 330 29.28 -2.05 -12.00
CA ARG A 330 29.52 -2.87 -13.20
C ARG A 330 31.01 -3.15 -13.50
N ARG A 331 31.93 -2.76 -12.62
CA ARG A 331 33.35 -3.19 -12.67
C ARG A 331 33.61 -4.53 -11.97
N VAL A 332 32.58 -5.30 -11.61
CA VAL A 332 32.79 -6.71 -11.30
C VAL A 332 32.80 -7.46 -12.62
N ALA A 333 34.00 -7.75 -13.12
CA ALA A 333 34.22 -8.57 -14.30
C ALA A 333 33.40 -9.86 -14.17
N ARG A 334 32.48 -10.09 -15.11
CA ARG A 334 31.84 -11.41 -15.25
C ARG A 334 32.96 -12.38 -15.64
N PRO A 335 33.27 -13.43 -14.85
CA PRO A 335 34.19 -14.45 -15.34
C PRO A 335 33.55 -15.07 -16.59
N SER A 336 34.31 -15.16 -17.68
CA SER A 336 33.86 -15.85 -18.88
C SER A 336 33.61 -17.30 -18.51
N VAL A 337 32.35 -17.70 -18.42
CA VAL A 337 31.99 -19.11 -18.28
C VAL A 337 32.35 -19.76 -19.60
N ARG A 338 33.50 -20.45 -19.63
CA ARG A 338 33.79 -21.41 -20.70
C ARG A 338 32.82 -22.56 -20.50
N VAL A 339 31.80 -22.60 -21.36
CA VAL A 339 30.94 -23.78 -21.50
C VAL A 339 31.86 -24.90 -21.98
N TYR A 340 32.03 -25.94 -21.16
CA TYR A 340 32.69 -27.17 -21.59
C TYR A 340 31.78 -27.82 -22.63
N GLN A 341 32.13 -27.65 -23.90
CA GLN A 341 31.63 -28.52 -24.95
C GLN A 341 32.52 -29.77 -24.92
N PRO A 342 31.96 -30.97 -24.69
CA PRO A 342 32.72 -32.18 -24.93
C PRO A 342 33.16 -32.19 -26.41
N PRO A 343 34.33 -32.77 -26.75
CA PRO A 343 34.73 -32.91 -28.15
C PRO A 343 33.64 -33.71 -28.86
N VAL A 344 32.96 -33.07 -29.81
CA VAL A 344 32.07 -33.78 -30.72
C VAL A 344 33.00 -34.34 -31.78
N ASP A 345 33.29 -35.64 -31.69
CA ASP A 345 34.00 -36.32 -32.74
C ASP A 345 33.09 -36.27 -33.98
N GLY A 346 33.52 -35.52 -35.00
CA GLY A 346 32.71 -35.19 -36.19
C GLY A 346 32.33 -36.37 -37.08
N PHE A 347 32.48 -37.60 -36.58
CA PHE A 347 32.05 -38.83 -37.22
C PHE A 347 30.54 -39.03 -37.04
N ASP A 348 30.00 -38.82 -35.83
CA ASP A 348 28.56 -38.99 -35.54
C ASP A 348 27.71 -37.98 -36.32
N ASP A 349 28.14 -36.73 -36.42
CA ASP A 349 27.45 -35.69 -37.20
C ASP A 349 27.43 -36.01 -38.71
N GLN A 350 28.48 -36.68 -39.22
CA GLN A 350 28.54 -37.13 -40.61
C GLN A 350 27.60 -38.30 -40.85
N VAL A 351 27.51 -39.24 -39.91
CA VAL A 351 26.55 -40.36 -39.97
C VAL A 351 25.11 -39.84 -39.92
N ASP A 352 24.80 -38.91 -39.02
CA ASP A 352 23.45 -38.33 -38.90
C ASP A 352 23.03 -37.58 -40.18
N ALA A 353 23.94 -36.82 -40.79
CA ALA A 353 23.68 -36.15 -42.07
C ALA A 353 23.43 -37.15 -43.22
N ILE A 354 24.13 -38.29 -43.21
CA ILE A 354 23.94 -39.35 -44.20
C ILE A 354 22.59 -40.06 -43.97
N LEU A 355 22.22 -40.36 -42.72
CA LEU A 355 20.92 -40.94 -42.37
C LEU A 355 19.76 -40.01 -42.78
N GLU A 356 19.92 -38.70 -42.58
CA GLU A 356 18.94 -37.70 -43.01
C GLU A 356 18.80 -37.67 -44.54
N LYS A 357 19.92 -37.78 -45.27
CA LYS A 357 19.93 -37.88 -46.73
C LYS A 357 19.24 -39.15 -47.23
N ILE A 358 19.50 -40.32 -46.62
CA ILE A 358 18.80 -41.58 -46.93
C ILE A 358 17.29 -41.43 -46.70
N SER A 359 16.90 -40.80 -45.58
CA SER A 359 15.49 -40.58 -45.27
C SER A 359 14.78 -39.70 -46.30
N ARG A 360 15.48 -38.74 -46.91
CA ARG A 360 14.90 -37.79 -47.87
C ARG A 360 14.94 -38.30 -49.31
N GLU A 361 16.03 -38.96 -49.70
CA GLU A 361 16.37 -39.22 -51.11
C GLU A 361 16.56 -40.72 -51.43
N GLY A 362 16.52 -41.58 -50.40
CA GLY A 362 16.70 -43.04 -50.51
C GLY A 362 18.17 -43.46 -50.57
N GLU A 363 18.46 -44.72 -50.22
CA GLU A 363 19.83 -45.25 -50.09
C GLU A 363 20.65 -45.19 -51.39
N ALA A 364 19.98 -45.24 -52.55
CA ALA A 364 20.62 -45.14 -53.87
C ALA A 364 21.24 -43.75 -54.15
N SER A 365 20.96 -42.75 -53.30
CA SER A 365 21.52 -41.38 -53.40
C SER A 365 22.90 -41.23 -52.73
N LEU A 366 23.40 -42.28 -52.07
CA LEU A 366 24.70 -42.26 -51.39
C LEU A 366 25.85 -42.37 -52.38
N THR A 367 26.90 -41.57 -52.13
CA THR A 367 28.20 -41.72 -52.78
C THR A 367 28.97 -42.89 -52.17
N ASP A 368 29.92 -43.47 -52.91
CA ASP A 368 30.73 -44.60 -52.43
C ASP A 368 31.45 -44.29 -51.10
N ARG A 369 31.88 -43.04 -50.93
CA ARG A 369 32.52 -42.56 -49.70
C ARG A 369 31.55 -42.44 -48.52
N GLU A 370 30.31 -41.97 -48.74
CA GLU A 370 29.28 -41.91 -47.69
C GLU A 370 28.86 -43.33 -47.27
N ARG A 371 28.88 -44.28 -48.20
CA ARG A 371 28.55 -45.68 -47.92
C ARG A 371 29.64 -46.37 -47.12
N GLU A 372 30.91 -46.12 -47.44
CA GLU A 372 32.07 -46.61 -46.69
C GLU A 372 32.07 -46.07 -45.25
N LEU A 373 31.75 -44.78 -45.08
CA LEU A 373 31.66 -44.12 -43.77
C LEU A 373 30.52 -44.67 -42.90
N LEU A 374 29.39 -45.06 -43.52
CA LEU A 374 28.29 -45.78 -42.85
C LEU A 374 28.63 -47.23 -42.47
N MET A 375 29.57 -47.88 -43.17
CA MET A 375 30.02 -49.23 -42.82
C MET A 375 31.11 -49.22 -41.73
N GLU A 376 31.81 -48.10 -41.58
CA GLU A 376 32.82 -47.89 -40.54
C GLU A 376 32.21 -47.47 -39.19
N ALA A 377 30.98 -46.93 -39.21
CA ALA A 377 30.14 -46.62 -38.05
C ALA A 377 29.39 -47.85 -37.52
#